data_AF-A0A9D7XDV7-F1
#
_entry.id   AF-A0A9D7XDV7-F1
#
_cell.length_a   1.000
_cell.length_b   1.000
_cell.length_c   1.000
_cell.angle_alpha   90.00
_cell.angle_beta   90.00
_cell.angle_gamma   90.00
#
_symmetry.space_group_name_H-M   'P 1'
#
loop_
_entity.id
_entity.type
_entity.pdbx_description
1 polymer ?
#
loop_
_entity_poly.entity_id
_entity_poly.type
_entity_poly.pdbx_seq_one_letter_code
_entity_poly.pdbx_strand_id
1 'polypeptide(L)'
;MNSMFKILAFLLLLCLNLGVNAQTRPATVTADGLIILDATANDVAPEYVADISRFGLASYQQAINYFQKYINVTSTRGITYTFDLNANEMHIFVNTTNQFLVPLSNVPLTVNNFNEALRQVHEGLLN
;
A
#
# COMPACT_ATOMS: atom_id res chain seq x y z
N MET A 1 -5.65 43.46 18.26
CA MET A 1 -5.07 42.19 18.74
C MET A 1 -6.03 41.06 18.36
N ASN A 2 -5.82 40.34 17.24
CA ASN A 2 -6.64 39.15 16.92
C ASN A 2 -6.14 38.31 15.73
N SER A 3 -5.12 38.76 14.99
CA SER A 3 -4.61 38.03 13.82
C SER A 3 -3.43 37.12 14.16
N MET A 4 -2.52 37.54 15.06
CA MET A 4 -1.39 36.70 15.48
C MET A 4 -1.79 35.47 16.30
N PHE A 5 -2.82 35.58 17.16
CA PHE A 5 -3.31 34.45 17.94
C PHE A 5 -3.99 33.37 17.08
N LYS A 6 -4.64 33.76 15.97
CA LYS A 6 -5.25 32.81 15.03
C LYS A 6 -4.21 32.05 14.20
N ILE A 7 -3.13 32.73 13.81
CA ILE A 7 -2.03 32.09 13.08
C ILE A 7 -1.25 31.15 14.01
N LEU A 8 -1.06 31.52 15.27
CA LEU A 8 -0.42 30.66 16.26
C LEU A 8 -1.28 29.41 16.58
N ALA A 9 -2.60 29.57 16.68
CA ALA A 9 -3.53 28.44 16.85
C ALA A 9 -3.59 27.53 15.60
N PHE A 10 -3.43 28.08 14.40
CA PHE A 10 -3.37 27.31 13.15
C PHE A 10 -2.05 26.55 13.01
N LEU A 11 -0.92 27.14 13.42
CA LEU A 11 0.37 26.44 13.50
C LEU A 11 0.37 25.34 14.56
N LEU A 12 -0.27 25.57 15.72
CA LEU A 12 -0.44 24.53 16.74
C LEU A 12 -1.36 23.38 16.29
N LEU A 13 -2.37 23.63 15.46
CA LEU A 13 -3.17 22.56 14.85
C LEU A 13 -2.38 21.75 13.81
N LEU A 14 -1.45 22.38 13.08
CA LEU A 14 -0.55 21.69 12.14
C LEU A 14 0.50 20.82 12.85
N CYS A 15 0.90 21.18 14.06
CA CYS A 15 1.77 20.36 14.91
C CYS A 15 1.03 19.26 15.69
N LEU A 16 -0.32 19.28 15.71
CA LEU A 16 -1.15 18.28 16.39
C LEU A 16 -1.45 17.03 15.54
N ASN A 17 -1.04 16.99 14.27
CA ASN A 17 -0.78 15.71 13.59
C ASN A 17 0.58 15.16 14.03
N LEU A 18 0.73 15.01 15.35
CA LEU A 18 1.78 14.24 15.97
C LEU A 18 1.79 12.85 15.33
N GLY A 19 2.88 12.60 14.61
CA GLY A 19 3.39 11.30 14.19
C GLY A 19 2.47 10.13 14.44
N VAL A 20 1.56 9.86 13.51
CA VAL A 20 1.37 8.47 13.15
C VAL A 20 2.69 8.09 12.52
N ASN A 21 3.56 7.45 13.31
CA ASN A 21 4.76 6.80 12.81
C ASN A 21 4.24 5.86 11.72
N ALA A 22 4.32 6.26 10.46
CA ALA A 22 3.80 5.48 9.36
C ALA A 22 4.61 4.20 9.38
N GLN A 23 4.03 3.14 9.93
CA GLN A 23 4.76 1.92 10.20
C GLN A 23 4.99 1.26 8.84
N THR A 24 6.12 1.53 8.21
CA THR A 24 6.53 0.81 7.01
C THR A 24 6.84 -0.64 7.39
N ARG A 25 6.20 -1.60 6.71
CA ARG A 25 6.39 -3.04 6.97
C ARG A 25 6.96 -3.75 5.74
N PRO A 26 7.64 -4.90 5.90
CA PRO A 26 8.15 -5.63 4.74
C PRO A 26 7.02 -6.32 3.97
N ALA A 27 7.16 -6.38 2.65
CA ALA A 27 6.42 -7.26 1.76
C ALA A 27 7.40 -8.08 0.92
N THR A 28 6.93 -9.20 0.41
CA THR A 28 7.70 -10.10 -0.46
C THR A 28 7.03 -10.16 -1.82
N VAL A 29 7.84 -10.09 -2.88
CA VAL A 29 7.41 -10.52 -4.22
C VAL A 29 8.10 -11.83 -4.56
N THR A 30 7.32 -12.88 -4.82
CA THR A 30 7.83 -14.20 -5.21
C THR A 30 8.45 -14.16 -6.61
N ALA A 31 9.17 -15.22 -7.01
CA ALA A 31 9.85 -15.26 -8.32
C ALA A 31 8.89 -15.13 -9.52
N ASP A 32 7.66 -15.57 -9.36
CA ASP A 32 6.55 -15.50 -10.31
C ASP A 32 5.70 -14.22 -10.17
N GLY A 33 6.08 -13.30 -9.28
CA GLY A 33 5.46 -11.98 -9.15
C GLY A 33 4.25 -11.91 -8.23
N LEU A 34 3.99 -12.91 -7.37
CA LEU A 34 2.97 -12.81 -6.32
C LEU A 34 3.45 -11.87 -5.21
N ILE A 35 2.61 -10.91 -4.85
CA ILE A 35 2.86 -9.95 -3.78
C ILE A 35 2.25 -10.48 -2.47
N ILE A 36 3.06 -10.53 -1.42
CA ILE A 36 2.69 -11.06 -0.10
C ILE A 36 3.10 -10.05 0.97
N LEU A 37 2.14 -9.56 1.76
CA LEU A 37 2.43 -8.73 2.93
C LEU A 37 2.93 -9.60 4.08
N ASP A 38 3.70 -9.01 5.00
CA ASP A 38 4.19 -9.67 6.21
C ASP A 38 3.09 -10.40 7.00
N ALA A 39 3.05 -11.72 6.83
CA ALA A 39 2.05 -12.62 7.42
C ALA A 39 2.19 -12.78 8.94
N THR A 40 3.24 -12.23 9.55
CA THR A 40 3.38 -12.22 11.02
C THR A 40 2.46 -11.20 11.70
N ALA A 41 1.87 -10.28 10.92
CA ALA A 41 0.93 -9.28 11.40
C ALA A 41 -0.54 -9.68 11.17
N ASN A 42 -1.41 -9.26 12.09
CA ASN A 42 -2.87 -9.47 11.97
C ASN A 42 -3.59 -8.28 11.28
N ASP A 43 -2.91 -7.14 11.15
CA ASP A 43 -3.43 -5.87 10.67
C ASP A 43 -2.60 -5.31 9.51
N VAL A 44 -3.19 -4.40 8.73
CA VAL A 44 -2.49 -3.71 7.64
C VAL A 44 -1.80 -2.43 8.13
N ALA A 45 -0.52 -2.31 7.80
CA ALA A 45 0.22 -1.06 7.88
C ALA A 45 -0.19 -0.09 6.75
N PRO A 46 0.01 1.23 6.93
CA PRO A 46 -0.24 2.21 5.88
C PRO A 46 0.67 2.03 4.65
N GLU A 47 1.85 1.43 4.84
CA GLU A 47 2.83 1.21 3.78
C GLU A 47 3.55 -0.13 3.96
N TYR A 48 3.74 -0.84 2.86
CA TYR A 48 4.64 -1.99 2.76
C TYR A 48 5.67 -1.79 1.66
N VAL A 49 6.86 -2.34 1.85
CA VAL A 49 7.95 -2.23 0.88
C VAL A 49 8.47 -3.61 0.51
N ALA A 50 8.62 -3.87 -0.79
CA ALA A 50 9.17 -5.11 -1.30
C ALA A 50 10.36 -4.86 -2.24
N ASP A 51 11.40 -5.67 -2.11
CA ASP A 51 12.52 -5.72 -3.05
C ASP A 51 12.09 -6.36 -4.38
N ILE A 52 12.32 -5.62 -5.47
CA ILE A 52 12.00 -6.01 -6.85
C ILE A 52 13.24 -6.09 -7.75
N SER A 53 14.45 -6.04 -7.19
CA SER A 53 15.72 -6.07 -7.93
C SER A 53 15.83 -7.27 -8.90
N ARG A 54 15.28 -8.42 -8.50
CA ARG A 54 15.30 -9.66 -9.27
C ARG A 54 14.54 -9.61 -10.59
N PHE A 55 13.64 -8.64 -10.79
CA PHE A 55 12.80 -8.57 -11.99
C PHE A 55 13.43 -7.75 -13.12
N GLY A 56 14.56 -7.08 -12.89
CA GLY A 56 15.27 -6.33 -13.93
C GLY A 56 14.45 -5.21 -14.58
N LEU A 57 13.55 -4.59 -13.81
CA LEU A 57 12.63 -3.56 -14.30
C LEU A 57 13.39 -2.25 -14.54
N ALA A 58 13.57 -1.87 -15.80
CA ALA A 58 14.39 -0.72 -16.19
C ALA A 58 13.61 0.60 -16.32
N SER A 59 12.28 0.56 -16.25
CA SER A 59 11.45 1.76 -16.34
C SER A 59 10.13 1.61 -15.59
N TYR A 60 9.55 2.75 -15.18
CA TYR A 60 8.27 2.78 -14.49
C TYR A 60 7.16 2.12 -15.31
N GLN A 61 7.15 2.33 -16.63
CA GLN A 61 6.19 1.70 -17.52
C GLN A 61 6.31 0.17 -17.54
N GLN A 62 7.54 -0.37 -17.54
CA GLN A 62 7.76 -1.81 -17.46
C GLN A 62 7.25 -2.39 -16.15
N ALA A 63 7.50 -1.71 -15.03
CA ALA A 63 7.00 -2.11 -13.71
C ALA A 63 5.47 -2.12 -13.67
N ILE A 64 4.81 -1.06 -14.17
CA ILE A 64 3.35 -0.97 -14.26
C ILE A 64 2.79 -2.10 -15.12
N ASN A 65 3.39 -2.38 -16.28
CA ASN A 65 2.95 -3.47 -17.15
C ASN A 65 3.11 -4.84 -16.48
N TYR A 66 4.22 -5.06 -15.76
CA TYR A 66 4.48 -6.32 -15.07
C TYR A 66 3.47 -6.58 -13.94
N PHE A 67 3.16 -5.56 -13.13
CA PHE A 67 2.24 -5.67 -12.00
C PHE A 67 0.78 -5.26 -12.34
N GLN A 68 0.46 -5.08 -13.62
CA GLN A 68 -0.82 -4.51 -14.07
C GLN A 68 -2.03 -5.26 -13.51
N LYS A 69 -1.97 -6.59 -13.44
CA LYS A 69 -3.07 -7.41 -12.92
C LYS A 69 -3.43 -7.05 -11.48
N TYR A 70 -2.45 -6.83 -10.62
CA TYR A 70 -2.68 -6.44 -9.23
C TYR A 70 -3.15 -5.00 -9.11
N ILE A 71 -2.53 -4.08 -9.88
CA ILE A 71 -2.93 -2.67 -9.91
C ILE A 71 -4.41 -2.54 -10.27
N ASN A 72 -4.86 -3.24 -11.31
CA ASN A 72 -6.26 -3.19 -11.74
C ASN A 72 -7.21 -3.63 -10.63
N VAL A 73 -6.94 -4.78 -9.99
CA VAL A 73 -7.83 -5.35 -8.98
C VAL A 73 -7.84 -4.53 -7.68
N THR A 74 -6.71 -3.96 -7.28
CA THR A 74 -6.62 -3.28 -5.98
C THR A 74 -6.78 -1.77 -6.04
N SER A 75 -6.71 -1.14 -7.22
CA SER A 75 -6.92 0.31 -7.39
C SER A 75 -8.26 0.80 -6.84
N THR A 76 -9.31 -0.03 -6.97
CA THR A 76 -10.67 0.25 -6.48
C THR A 76 -10.83 0.02 -4.97
N ARG A 77 -9.78 -0.48 -4.31
CA ARG A 77 -9.80 -1.00 -2.94
C ARG A 77 -8.95 -0.16 -1.98
N GLY A 78 -8.59 1.06 -2.39
CA GLY A 78 -7.76 1.95 -1.58
C GLY A 78 -6.31 1.47 -1.41
N ILE A 79 -5.84 0.62 -2.34
CA ILE A 79 -4.45 0.14 -2.38
C ILE A 79 -3.77 0.75 -3.60
N THR A 80 -2.63 1.39 -3.37
CA THR A 80 -1.84 2.06 -4.42
C THR A 80 -0.45 1.46 -4.46
N TYR A 81 0.13 1.32 -5.65
CA TYR A 81 1.51 0.89 -5.83
C TYR A 81 2.33 2.02 -6.43
N THR A 82 3.56 2.19 -5.93
CA THR A 82 4.58 3.02 -6.59
C THR A 82 5.89 2.24 -6.66
N PHE A 83 6.79 2.67 -7.54
CA PHE A 83 8.04 1.99 -7.79
C PHE A 83 9.20 2.98 -7.69
N ASP A 84 10.14 2.71 -6.79
CA ASP A 84 11.46 3.35 -6.79
C ASP A 84 12.46 2.42 -7.45
N LEU A 85 12.70 2.64 -8.74
CA LEU A 85 13.60 1.80 -9.53
C LEU A 85 15.08 2.08 -9.25
N ASN A 86 15.42 3.19 -8.60
CA ASN A 86 16.80 3.44 -8.18
C ASN A 86 17.13 2.61 -6.93
N ALA A 87 16.15 2.48 -6.02
CA ALA A 87 16.25 1.63 -4.84
C ALA A 87 15.94 0.15 -5.11
N ASN A 88 15.33 -0.16 -6.26
CA ASN A 88 14.75 -1.47 -6.58
C ASN A 88 13.62 -1.86 -5.61
N GLU A 89 12.76 -0.90 -5.28
CA GLU A 89 11.69 -1.07 -4.30
C GLU A 89 10.31 -0.86 -4.95
N MET A 90 9.36 -1.69 -4.54
CA MET A 90 7.93 -1.46 -4.75
C MET A 90 7.30 -1.07 -3.42
N HIS A 91 6.64 0.09 -3.40
CA HIS A 91 5.88 0.55 -2.25
C HIS A 91 4.40 0.24 -2.47
N ILE A 92 3.75 -0.33 -1.46
CA ILE A 92 2.35 -0.72 -1.44
C ILE A 92 1.67 0.08 -0.34
N PHE A 93 0.91 1.09 -0.73
CA PHE A 93 0.18 1.95 0.19
C PHE A 93 -1.22 1.41 0.40
N VAL A 94 -1.62 1.24 1.65
CA VAL A 94 -2.96 0.80 2.04
C VAL A 94 -3.65 1.94 2.78
N ASN A 95 -4.83 2.36 2.31
CA ASN A 95 -5.65 3.33 3.02
C ASN A 95 -6.28 2.68 4.26
N THR A 96 -5.55 2.70 5.38
CA THR A 96 -6.00 2.12 6.66
C THR A 96 -7.24 2.81 7.23
N THR A 97 -7.40 4.11 6.97
CA THR A 97 -8.59 4.89 7.37
C THR A 97 -9.88 4.36 6.74
N ASN A 98 -9.78 3.81 5.52
CA ASN A 98 -10.90 3.27 4.75
C ASN A 98 -10.68 1.80 4.38
N GLN A 99 -10.05 1.00 5.25
CA GLN A 99 -9.60 -0.36 4.98
C GLN A 99 -10.72 -1.40 4.75
N PHE A 100 -11.94 -1.01 4.42
CA PHE A 100 -12.95 -1.97 3.99
C PHE A 100 -12.64 -2.33 2.54
N LEU A 101 -12.09 -3.53 2.33
CA LEU A 101 -11.54 -3.99 1.05
C LEU A 101 -12.52 -3.91 -0.14
N VAL A 102 -13.81 -3.70 0.12
CA VAL A 102 -14.79 -3.29 -0.87
C VAL A 102 -15.77 -2.38 -0.12
N PRO A 103 -16.15 -1.21 -0.65
CA PRO A 103 -17.35 -0.50 -0.20
C PRO A 103 -18.63 -1.39 -0.15
N LEU A 104 -18.54 -2.62 -0.69
CA LEU A 104 -19.60 -3.61 -0.83
C LEU A 104 -19.51 -4.80 0.15
N SER A 105 -18.41 -5.04 0.89
CA SER A 105 -18.26 -6.30 1.65
C SER A 105 -18.41 -6.21 3.17
N ASN A 106 -18.41 -5.03 3.79
CA ASN A 106 -18.41 -4.86 5.26
C ASN A 106 -17.30 -5.63 6.02
N VAL A 107 -16.33 -6.24 5.33
CA VAL A 107 -15.22 -6.99 5.94
C VAL A 107 -13.99 -6.08 6.00
N PRO A 108 -13.38 -5.88 7.18
CA PRO A 108 -12.10 -5.19 7.28
C PRO A 108 -11.00 -5.91 6.51
N LEU A 109 -10.19 -5.16 5.78
CA LEU A 109 -8.95 -5.62 5.17
C LEU A 109 -7.97 -6.01 6.28
N THR A 110 -7.44 -7.22 6.19
CA THR A 110 -6.40 -7.79 7.05
C THR A 110 -5.27 -8.30 6.17
N VAL A 111 -4.11 -8.58 6.76
CA VAL A 111 -3.00 -9.20 6.00
C VAL A 111 -3.43 -10.52 5.35
N ASN A 112 -4.18 -11.35 6.09
CA ASN A 112 -4.60 -12.66 5.60
C ASN A 112 -5.53 -12.55 4.39
N ASN A 113 -6.57 -11.70 4.45
CA ASN A 113 -7.49 -11.57 3.32
C ASN A 113 -6.90 -10.76 2.16
N PHE A 114 -5.93 -9.87 2.41
CA PHE A 114 -5.13 -9.23 1.37
C PHE A 114 -4.34 -10.27 0.58
N ASN A 115 -3.56 -11.09 1.29
CA ASN A 115 -2.69 -12.10 0.69
C ASN A 115 -3.53 -13.12 -0.08
N GLU A 116 -4.67 -13.52 0.47
CA GLU A 116 -5.61 -14.41 -0.21
C GLU A 116 -6.22 -13.76 -1.46
N ALA A 117 -6.59 -12.48 -1.41
CA ALA A 117 -7.07 -11.77 -2.58
C ALA A 117 -5.99 -11.70 -3.68
N LEU A 118 -4.76 -11.34 -3.34
CA LEU A 118 -3.67 -11.29 -4.34
C LEU A 118 -3.28 -12.66 -4.86
N ARG A 119 -3.39 -13.72 -4.05
CA ARG A 119 -3.26 -15.11 -4.51
C ARG A 119 -4.31 -15.44 -5.56
N GLN A 120 -5.58 -15.10 -5.32
CA GLN A 120 -6.65 -15.33 -6.28
C GLN A 120 -6.46 -14.52 -7.58
N VAL A 121 -6.00 -13.27 -7.50
CA VAL A 121 -5.62 -12.48 -8.70
C VAL A 121 -4.47 -13.16 -9.44
N HIS A 122 -3.47 -13.63 -8.70
CA HIS A 122 -2.31 -14.27 -9.28
C HIS A 122 -2.69 -15.52 -10.08
N GLU A 123 -3.59 -16.34 -9.51
CA GLU A 123 -4.12 -17.58 -10.09
C GLU A 123 -5.20 -17.35 -11.17
N GLY A 124 -5.61 -16.10 -11.43
CA GLY A 124 -6.66 -15.77 -12.39
C GLY A 124 -8.08 -16.13 -11.94
N LEU A 125 -8.28 -16.31 -10.63
CA LEU A 125 -9.57 -16.60 -10.01
C LEU A 125 -10.36 -15.33 -9.64
N LEU A 126 -9.68 -14.18 -9.62
CA LEU A 126 -10.25 -12.88 -9.33
C LEU A 126 -9.81 -11.89 -10.43
N ASN A 127 -10.79 -11.28 -11.11
CA ASN A 127 -10.60 -10.32 -12.20
C ASN A 127 -11.09 -8.92 -11.80
#